data_AF-A0A8T7H7F8-F1
#
_entry.id   AF-A0A8T7H7F8-F1
#
_cell.length_a   1.000
_cell.length_b   1.000
_cell.length_c   1.000
_cell.angle_alpha   90.00
_cell.angle_beta   90.00
_cell.angle_gamma   90.00
#
_symmetry.space_group_name_H-M   'P 1'
#
loop_
_entity.id
_entity.type
_entity.pdbx_description
1 polymer ?
#
loop_
_entity_poly.entity_id
_entity_poly.type
_entity_poly.pdbx_seq_one_letter_code
_entity_poly.pdbx_strand_id
1 'polypeptide(L)'
;MDVEEISRRHLAAGTPDDDIVRLLSRDILTIKRDRIPPAYAEEFARAVLTEAKNSTGLTGDLFTFEPAGSSMGEFGVGSRGAGDFFAHRQLARIIGRTSATVGVDEM
;
A
#
# COMPACT_ATOMS: atom_id res chain seq x y z
N MET A 1 1.55 -5.14 2.28
CA MET A 1 2.91 -4.68 1.99
C MET A 1 2.89 -4.13 0.58
N ASP A 2 3.44 -2.94 0.39
CA ASP A 2 3.54 -2.31 -0.93
C ASP A 2 4.91 -2.59 -1.57
N VAL A 3 5.10 -2.05 -2.77
CA VAL A 3 6.33 -2.23 -3.57
C VAL A 3 7.54 -1.52 -2.96
N GLU A 4 7.32 -0.46 -2.18
CA GLU A 4 8.39 0.31 -1.53
C GLU A 4 8.98 -0.47 -0.35
N GLU A 5 8.15 -0.99 0.55
CA GLU A 5 8.60 -1.80 1.69
C GLU A 5 9.28 -3.09 1.24
N ILE A 6 8.81 -3.72 0.15
CA ILE A 6 9.50 -4.87 -0.47
C ILE A 6 10.91 -4.45 -0.93
N SER A 7 11.03 -3.31 -1.61
CA SER A 7 12.31 -2.79 -2.08
C SER A 7 13.28 -2.54 -0.93
N ARG A 8 12.83 -1.86 0.14
CA ARG A 8 13.66 -1.55 1.32
C ARG A 8 14.17 -2.81 2.02
N ARG A 9 13.32 -3.83 2.18
CA ARG A 9 13.72 -5.12 2.78
C ARG A 9 14.81 -5.82 1.99
N HIS A 10 14.68 -5.86 0.67
CA HIS A 10 15.67 -6.50 -0.19
C HIS A 10 16.99 -5.72 -0.27
N LEU A 11 16.92 -4.38 -0.30
CA LEU A 11 18.09 -3.52 -0.17
C LEU A 11 18.83 -3.77 1.16
N ALA A 12 18.10 -3.84 2.28
CA ALA A 12 18.67 -4.14 3.59
C ALA A 12 19.28 -5.55 3.67
N ALA A 13 18.76 -6.50 2.90
CA ALA A 13 19.30 -7.85 2.77
C ALA A 13 20.49 -7.96 1.79
N GLY A 14 20.92 -6.87 1.15
CA GLY A 14 22.01 -6.87 0.18
C GLY A 14 21.67 -7.55 -1.15
N THR A 15 20.37 -7.64 -1.49
CA THR A 15 19.93 -8.22 -2.77
C THR A 15 20.38 -7.33 -3.93
N PRO A 16 20.94 -7.87 -5.03
CA PRO A 16 21.31 -7.08 -6.20
C PRO A 16 20.10 -6.35 -6.82
N ASP A 17 20.30 -5.13 -7.29
CA ASP A 17 19.25 -4.29 -7.88
C ASP A 17 18.42 -5.01 -8.96
N ASP A 18 19.09 -5.67 -9.90
CA ASP A 18 18.39 -6.35 -11.00
C ASP A 18 17.53 -7.52 -10.49
N ASP A 19 17.90 -8.14 -9.36
CA ASP A 19 17.11 -9.21 -8.75
C ASP A 19 15.85 -8.63 -8.09
N ILE A 20 15.97 -7.45 -7.46
CA ILE A 20 14.83 -6.69 -6.91
C ILE A 20 13.90 -6.24 -8.03
N VAL A 21 14.44 -5.68 -9.11
CA VAL A 21 13.65 -5.24 -10.28
C VAL A 21 12.89 -6.42 -10.89
N ARG A 22 13.53 -7.58 -11.07
CA ARG A 22 12.87 -8.78 -11.60
C ARG A 22 11.76 -9.27 -10.66
N LEU A 23 12.00 -9.28 -9.36
CA LEU A 23 11.01 -9.63 -8.35
C LEU A 23 9.77 -8.72 -8.43
N LEU A 24 9.98 -7.41 -8.36
CA LEU A 24 8.90 -6.43 -8.41
C LEU A 24 8.14 -6.51 -9.72
N SER A 25 8.84 -6.58 -10.86
CA SER A 25 8.21 -6.68 -12.18
C SER A 25 7.28 -7.88 -12.29
N ARG A 26 7.72 -9.04 -11.77
CA ARG A 26 6.89 -10.25 -11.71
C ARG A 26 5.65 -10.04 -10.84
N ASP A 27 5.82 -9.46 -9.66
CA ASP A 27 4.70 -9.26 -8.72
C ASP A 27 3.69 -8.22 -9.27
N ILE A 28 4.17 -7.17 -9.92
CA ILE A 28 3.36 -6.17 -10.61
C ILE A 28 2.55 -6.82 -11.73
N LEU A 29 3.19 -7.61 -12.60
CA LEU A 29 2.50 -8.33 -13.68
C LEU A 29 1.52 -9.38 -13.14
N THR A 30 1.80 -10.00 -12.00
CA THR A 30 0.87 -10.93 -11.32
C THR A 30 -0.44 -10.23 -10.95
N ILE A 31 -0.34 -8.98 -10.48
CA ILE A 31 -1.50 -8.20 -10.04
C ILE A 31 -2.23 -7.54 -11.22
N LYS A 32 -1.47 -6.90 -12.12
CA LYS A 32 -1.99 -6.08 -13.22
C LYS A 32 -2.34 -6.91 -14.46
N ARG A 33 -1.75 -8.10 -14.58
CA ARG A 33 -1.95 -9.03 -15.70
C ARG A 33 -1.68 -8.32 -17.03
N ASP A 34 -2.60 -8.46 -17.97
CA ASP A 34 -2.60 -7.91 -19.31
C ASP A 34 -2.93 -6.41 -19.39
N ARG A 35 -3.22 -5.75 -18.26
CA ARG A 35 -3.56 -4.31 -18.24
C ARG A 35 -2.37 -3.40 -18.50
N ILE A 36 -1.14 -3.92 -18.41
CA ILE A 36 0.10 -3.17 -18.67
C ILE A 36 1.10 -4.05 -19.42
N PRO A 37 1.97 -3.47 -20.26
CA PRO A 37 3.03 -4.22 -20.92
C PRO A 37 4.17 -4.55 -19.94
N PRO A 38 4.95 -5.64 -20.18
CA PRO A 38 6.10 -6.00 -19.35
C PRO A 38 7.14 -4.89 -19.22
N ALA A 39 7.41 -4.15 -20.31
CA ALA A 39 8.36 -3.03 -20.31
C ALA A 39 7.96 -1.95 -19.28
N TYR A 40 6.67 -1.62 -19.19
CA TYR A 40 6.17 -0.66 -18.20
C TYR A 40 6.33 -1.18 -16.77
N ALA A 41 6.10 -2.49 -16.54
CA ALA A 41 6.30 -3.08 -15.23
C ALA A 41 7.77 -3.00 -14.77
N GLU A 42 8.71 -3.20 -15.69
CA GLU A 42 10.14 -3.07 -15.42
C GLU A 42 10.55 -1.62 -15.14
N GLU A 43 10.11 -0.67 -15.97
CA GLU A 43 10.36 0.77 -15.75
C GLU A 43 9.80 1.23 -14.41
N PHE A 44 8.58 0.82 -14.07
CA PHE A 44 7.97 1.12 -12.78
C PHE A 44 8.75 0.50 -11.61
N ALA A 45 9.19 -0.76 -11.73
CA ALA A 45 10.00 -1.42 -10.70
C ALA A 45 11.35 -0.68 -10.48
N ARG A 46 12.00 -0.23 -11.56
CA ARG A 46 13.24 0.56 -11.46
C ARG A 46 13.01 1.93 -10.83
N ALA A 47 11.90 2.59 -11.14
CA ALA A 47 11.53 3.86 -10.52
C ALA A 47 11.32 3.70 -9.00
N VAL A 48 10.56 2.69 -8.58
CA VAL A 48 10.33 2.37 -7.15
C VAL A 48 11.65 2.08 -6.43
N LEU A 49 12.53 1.28 -7.04
CA LEU A 49 13.84 0.96 -6.44
C LEU A 49 14.70 2.23 -6.29
N THR A 50 14.67 3.12 -7.28
CA THR A 50 15.40 4.40 -7.25
C THR A 50 14.88 5.29 -6.13
N GLU A 51 13.56 5.41 -6.00
CA GLU A 51 12.92 6.17 -4.92
C GLU A 51 13.26 5.60 -3.55
N ALA A 52 13.18 4.27 -3.37
CA ALA A 52 13.53 3.60 -2.14
C ALA A 52 15.00 3.87 -1.75
N LYS A 53 15.94 3.80 -2.70
CA LYS A 53 17.34 4.14 -2.45
C LYS A 53 17.54 5.58 -2.03
N ASN A 54 16.92 6.53 -2.75
CA ASN A 54 17.07 7.96 -2.49
C ASN A 54 16.52 8.40 -1.13
N SER A 55 15.51 7.70 -0.64
CA SER A 55 14.84 8.01 0.63
C SER A 55 15.32 7.15 1.80
N THR A 56 16.08 6.07 1.55
CA THR A 56 16.60 5.21 2.62
C THR A 56 17.64 5.95 3.45
N GLY A 57 17.49 5.92 4.77
CA GLY A 57 18.44 6.54 5.71
C GLY A 57 18.31 8.06 5.84
N LEU A 58 17.32 8.68 5.17
CA LEU A 58 16.95 10.05 5.47
C LEU A 58 16.38 10.14 6.89
N THR A 59 16.77 11.19 7.61
CA THR A 59 16.34 11.43 8.99
C THR A 59 15.87 12.87 9.15
N GLY A 60 14.99 13.11 10.11
CA GLY A 60 14.37 14.41 10.37
C GLY A 60 12.85 14.33 10.37
N ASP A 61 12.22 15.38 10.90
CA ASP A 61 10.77 15.47 11.13
C ASP A 61 9.94 15.12 9.87
N LEU A 62 10.39 15.56 8.70
CA LEU A 62 9.72 15.31 7.42
C LEU A 62 9.81 13.87 6.90
N PHE A 63 10.74 13.07 7.43
CA PHE A 63 11.00 11.69 7.00
C PHE A 63 10.55 10.65 8.03
N THR A 64 9.98 11.12 9.15
CA THR A 64 9.45 10.28 10.22
C THR A 64 7.94 10.38 10.28
N PHE A 65 7.30 9.30 10.71
CA PHE A 65 5.85 9.29 10.99
C PHE A 65 5.60 8.58 12.30
N GLU A 66 4.52 8.96 12.99
CA GLU A 66 4.07 8.24 14.18
C GLU A 66 3.37 6.94 13.75
N PRO A 67 3.86 5.75 14.14
CA PRO A 67 3.25 4.49 13.74
C PRO A 67 1.85 4.36 14.34
N ALA A 68 0.84 4.14 13.49
CA ALA A 68 -0.55 3.96 13.93
C ALA A 68 -0.79 2.66 14.75
N GLY A 69 0.21 1.77 14.84
CA GLY A 69 0.10 0.47 15.52
C GLY A 69 -0.89 -0.51 14.88
N SER A 70 -1.47 -0.17 13.74
CA SER A 70 -2.44 -0.97 13.00
C SER A 70 -1.98 -1.16 11.56
N SER A 71 -2.03 -2.39 11.07
CA SER A 71 -1.78 -2.72 9.67
C SER A 71 -2.98 -2.33 8.79
N MET A 72 -2.74 -2.18 7.49
CA MET A 72 -3.82 -1.95 6.51
C MET A 72 -4.90 -3.05 6.57
N GLY A 73 -4.52 -4.30 6.88
CA GLY A 73 -5.47 -5.40 7.05
C GLY A 73 -6.36 -5.23 8.28
N GLU A 74 -5.80 -4.80 9.40
CA GLU A 74 -6.52 -4.52 10.65
C GLU A 74 -7.40 -3.29 10.55
N PHE A 75 -7.00 -2.30 9.75
CA PHE A 75 -7.81 -1.13 9.44
C PHE A 75 -9.04 -1.47 8.57
N GLY A 76 -9.15 -2.70 8.07
CA GLY A 76 -10.33 -3.17 7.36
C GLY A 76 -10.45 -2.64 5.93
N VAL A 77 -9.36 -2.22 5.28
CA VAL A 77 -9.36 -1.71 3.89
C VAL A 77 -9.68 -2.78 2.81
N GLY A 78 -10.29 -3.90 3.22
CA GLY A 78 -10.75 -4.99 2.35
C GLY A 78 -12.02 -4.67 1.56
N SER A 79 -12.70 -3.56 1.84
CA SER A 79 -13.99 -3.24 1.22
C SER A 79 -13.87 -2.71 -0.20
N ARG A 80 -13.93 -3.60 -1.19
CA ARG A 80 -13.82 -3.22 -2.62
C ARG A 80 -15.10 -3.47 -3.41
N GLY A 81 -16.20 -3.80 -2.75
CA GLY A 81 -17.49 -4.03 -3.38
C GLY A 81 -18.62 -3.19 -2.79
N ALA A 82 -19.67 -2.95 -3.58
CA ALA A 82 -20.90 -2.29 -3.12
C ALA A 82 -21.51 -2.97 -1.88
N GLY A 83 -21.35 -4.30 -1.76
CA GLY A 83 -21.79 -5.07 -0.60
C GLY A 83 -21.07 -4.69 0.70
N ASP A 84 -19.79 -4.33 0.64
CA ASP A 84 -19.05 -3.93 1.82
C ASP A 84 -19.37 -2.51 2.27
N PHE A 85 -19.61 -1.60 1.32
CA PHE A 85 -20.15 -0.28 1.63
C PHE A 85 -21.56 -0.38 2.24
N PHE A 86 -22.38 -1.31 1.72
CA PHE A 86 -23.68 -1.61 2.31
C PHE A 86 -23.54 -2.13 3.75
N ALA A 87 -22.65 -3.11 3.98
CA ALA A 87 -22.39 -3.66 5.30
C ALA A 87 -21.91 -2.58 6.28
N HIS A 88 -20.95 -1.72 5.87
CA HIS A 88 -20.52 -0.57 6.68
C HIS A 88 -21.68 0.37 7.05
N ARG A 89 -22.57 0.70 6.09
CA ARG A 89 -23.76 1.50 6.38
C ARG A 89 -24.74 0.79 7.33
N GLN A 90 -24.92 -0.52 7.19
CA GLN A 90 -25.79 -1.28 8.10
C GLN A 90 -25.20 -1.37 9.49
N LEU A 91 -23.88 -1.58 9.63
CA LEU A 91 -23.19 -1.56 10.91
C LEU A 91 -23.37 -0.21 11.61
N ALA A 92 -23.19 0.90 10.90
CA ALA A 92 -23.45 2.24 11.45
C ALA A 92 -24.90 2.43 11.94
N ARG A 93 -25.89 1.89 11.20
CA ARG A 93 -27.31 1.92 11.59
C ARG A 93 -27.62 1.04 12.80
N ILE A 94 -27.02 -0.15 12.87
CA ILE A 94 -27.22 -1.12 13.96
C ILE A 94 -26.54 -0.64 15.24
N ILE A 95 -25.35 -0.06 15.14
CA ILE A 95 -24.58 0.47 16.29
C ILE A 95 -25.31 1.67 16.93
N GLY A 96 -26.17 2.39 16.18
CA GLY A 96 -27.24 3.25 16.70
C GLY A 96 -26.75 4.42 17.57
N ARG A 97 -26.87 5.65 17.06
CA ARG A 97 -26.60 6.94 17.76
C ARG A 97 -25.59 6.81 18.91
N THR A 98 -24.33 6.59 18.55
CA THR A 98 -23.22 6.79 19.47
C THR A 98 -22.98 8.30 19.62
N SER A 99 -22.36 8.73 20.71
CA SER A 99 -21.88 10.12 20.87
C SER A 99 -20.72 10.46 19.93
N ALA A 100 -20.21 9.49 19.19
CA ALA A 100 -19.14 9.65 18.22
C ALA A 100 -19.71 10.25 16.93
N THR A 101 -19.28 11.48 16.61
CA THR A 101 -19.57 12.08 15.31
C THR A 101 -18.69 11.39 14.27
N VAL A 102 -19.30 10.60 13.39
CA VAL A 102 -18.63 10.02 12.23
C VAL A 102 -19.23 10.66 10.98
N GLY A 103 -18.41 11.40 10.22
CA GLY A 103 -18.83 12.22 9.08
C GLY A 103 -19.18 11.42 7.82
N VAL A 104 -20.06 10.44 7.93
CA VAL A 104 -20.48 9.59 6.80
C VAL A 104 -21.77 10.08 6.12
N ASP A 105 -22.48 11.03 6.72
CA ASP A 105 -23.75 11.55 6.20
C ASP A 105 -23.59 12.82 5.32
N GLU A 106 -22.36 13.25 5.03
CA GLU A 106 -22.05 14.46 4.23
C GLU A 106 -21.47 14.18 2.84
N MET A 107 -21.55 12.93 2.34
CA MET A 107 -21.05 12.52 1.01
C MET A 107 -22.14 11.82 0.18
#